data_AF-A0A0D6AKB8-F1
#
_entry.id   AF-A0A0D6AKB8-F1
#
_cell.length_a   1.000
_cell.length_b   1.000
_cell.length_c   1.000
_cell.angle_alpha   90.00
_cell.angle_beta   90.00
_cell.angle_gamma   90.00
#
_symmetry.space_group_name_H-M   'P 1'
#
loop_
_entity.id
_entity.type
_entity.pdbx_description
1 polymer ?
#
loop_
_entity_poly.entity_id
_entity_poly.type
_entity_poly.pdbx_seq_one_letter_code
_entity_poly.pdbx_strand_id
1 'polypeptide(L)' 'MKQASTQLNKSVRTIQRYVKQWQENGLVGIAQNNRTDKGFYPIDRRLQDFIVKTYREGNKGSKSMTPKQVYLRAVAQPKN' A
#
# COMPACT_ATOMS: atom_id res chain seq x y z
N MET A 1 27.31 8.86 8.21
CA MET A 1 26.08 8.96 7.37
C MET A 1 26.29 8.54 5.92
N LYS A 2 27.26 9.10 5.16
CA LYS A 2 27.50 8.73 3.75
C LYS A 2 27.88 7.25 3.57
N GLN A 3 28.77 6.72 4.41
CA GLN A 3 29.17 5.31 4.38
C GLN A 3 27.99 4.34 4.60
N ALA A 4 27.16 4.60 5.62
CA ALA A 4 25.95 3.81 5.88
C ALA A 4 24.91 3.91 4.76
N SER A 5 24.79 5.08 4.11
CA SER A 5 23.93 5.29 2.95
C SER A 5 24.34 4.41 1.77
N THR A 6 25.64 4.35 1.48
CA THR A 6 26.20 3.46 0.44
C THR A 6 26.03 1.99 0.81
N GLN A 7 26.38 1.61 2.03
CA GLN A 7 26.32 0.21 2.50
C GLN A 7 24.90 -0.35 2.51
N LEU A 8 23.91 0.45 2.92
CA LEU A 8 22.50 0.03 2.98
C LEU A 8 21.73 0.33 1.69
N ASN A 9 22.37 0.93 0.69
CA ASN A 9 21.75 1.40 -0.55
C ASN A 9 20.46 2.21 -0.29
N LYS A 10 20.54 3.18 0.63
CA LYS A 10 19.45 4.10 0.99
C LYS A 10 19.95 5.53 0.97
N SER A 11 19.06 6.49 0.77
CA SER A 11 19.41 7.91 0.87
C SER A 11 19.86 8.30 2.27
N VAL A 12 20.72 9.32 2.38
CA VAL A 12 21.18 9.87 3.67
C VAL A 12 19.99 10.24 4.57
N ARG A 13 18.93 10.82 4.00
CA ARG A 13 17.68 11.15 4.71
C ARG A 13 17.02 9.92 5.34
N THR A 14 17.04 8.79 4.65
CA THR A 14 16.46 7.53 5.18
C THR A 14 17.28 7.02 6.36
N ILE A 15 18.60 7.09 6.27
CA ILE A 15 19.49 6.72 7.38
C ILE A 15 19.26 7.64 8.59
N GLN A 16 19.16 8.96 8.38
CA GLN A 16 18.82 9.92 9.43
C GLN A 16 17.49 9.59 10.11
N ARG A 17 16.46 9.25 9.31
CA ARG A 17 15.15 8.85 9.84
C ARG A 17 15.25 7.59 10.71
N TYR A 18 16.01 6.57 10.27
CA TYR A 18 16.19 5.35 11.06
C TYR A 18 16.92 5.60 12.37
N VAL A 19 17.97 6.41 12.36
CA VAL A 19 18.70 6.80 13.58
C VAL A 19 17.76 7.53 14.54
N LYS A 20 16.99 8.51 14.06
CA LYS A 20 16.01 9.23 14.87
C LYS A 20 14.95 8.31 15.46
N GLN A 21 14.38 7.43 14.63
CA GLN A 21 13.34 6.48 15.05
C GLN A 21 13.84 5.48 16.09
N TRP A 22 15.12 5.08 16.00
CA TRP A 22 15.78 4.25 16.99
C TRP A 22 16.06 4.99 18.30
N GLN A 23 16.50 6.25 18.22
CA GLN A 23 16.70 7.08 19.42
C GLN A 23 15.40 7.30 20.19
N GLU A 24 14.29 7.48 19.48
CA GLU A 24 12.98 7.77 20.08
C GLU A 24 12.26 6.51 20.58
N ASN A 25 12.34 5.40 19.82
CA ASN A 25 11.48 4.22 20.04
C ASN A 25 12.29 2.92 20.20
N GLY A 26 13.60 3.00 20.34
CA GLY A 26 14.50 1.85 20.44
C GLY A 26 14.45 0.94 19.21
N LEU A 27 14.77 -0.34 19.41
CA LEU A 27 14.74 -1.36 18.35
C LEU A 27 13.33 -1.54 17.75
N VAL A 28 12.29 -1.34 18.56
CA VAL A 28 10.89 -1.42 18.13
C VAL A 28 10.59 -0.40 17.03
N GLY A 29 11.17 0.81 17.13
CA GLY A 29 11.04 1.84 16.09
C GLY A 29 11.51 1.38 14.71
N ILE A 30 12.65 0.70 14.62
CA ILE A 30 13.17 0.21 13.32
C ILE A 30 12.42 -1.05 12.86
N ALA A 31 12.12 -1.96 13.79
CA ALA A 31 11.55 -3.28 13.49
C ALA A 31 10.06 -3.22 13.12
N GLN A 32 9.34 -2.17 13.51
CA GLN A 32 7.92 -2.06 13.21
C GLN A 32 7.66 -1.70 11.75
N ASN A 33 7.48 -2.74 10.93
CA ASN A 33 6.70 -2.69 9.70
C ASN A 33 5.23 -3.04 9.98
N ASN A 34 4.73 -2.70 11.18
CA ASN A 34 3.39 -3.02 11.61
C ASN A 34 2.42 -2.03 10.97
N ARG A 35 2.02 -2.29 9.73
CA ARG A 35 0.72 -1.82 9.26
C ARG A 35 -0.32 -2.20 10.32
N THR A 36 -1.04 -1.21 10.83
CA THR A 36 -2.09 -1.39 11.84
C THR A 36 -3.14 -2.39 11.35
N ASP A 37 -3.38 -2.37 10.06
CA ASP A 37 -4.18 -3.29 9.25
C ASP A 37 -3.38 -4.54 8.86
N LYS A 38 -2.96 -5.37 9.82
CA LYS A 38 -2.22 -6.64 9.62
C LYS A 38 -2.96 -7.62 8.67
N GLY A 39 -2.90 -7.39 7.36
CA GLY A 39 -3.60 -8.20 6.35
C GLY A 39 -5.12 -8.10 6.37
N PHE A 40 -5.70 -7.28 7.26
CA PHE A 40 -7.14 -7.02 7.32
C PHE A 40 -7.46 -5.81 6.45
N TYR A 41 -8.01 -6.06 5.27
CA TYR A 41 -8.56 -4.98 4.46
C TYR A 41 -9.86 -4.50 5.12
N PRO A 42 -10.06 -3.18 5.35
CA PRO A 42 -11.33 -2.64 5.84
C PRO A 42 -12.51 -2.91 4.91
N ILE A 43 -12.21 -3.36 3.69
CA ILE A 43 -13.15 -3.64 2.62
C ILE A 43 -13.26 -5.16 2.50
N ASP A 44 -14.51 -5.65 2.39
CA ASP A 44 -14.81 -7.06 2.10
C ASP A 44 -13.98 -7.56 0.91
N ARG A 45 -13.33 -8.72 1.07
CA ARG A 45 -12.47 -9.34 0.05
C ARG A 45 -13.22 -9.55 -1.26
N ARG A 46 -14.52 -9.89 -1.20
CA ARG A 46 -15.36 -10.04 -2.39
C ARG A 46 -15.46 -8.73 -3.18
N LEU A 47 -15.62 -7.61 -2.48
CA LEU A 47 -15.68 -6.29 -3.10
C LEU A 47 -14.31 -5.88 -3.67
N GLN A 48 -13.22 -6.22 -2.98
CA GLN A 48 -11.86 -6.01 -3.49
C GLN A 48 -11.61 -6.79 -4.78
N ASP A 49 -11.94 -8.08 -4.81
CA ASP A 49 -11.79 -8.94 -5.98
C ASP A 49 -12.66 -8.45 -7.15
N PHE A 50 -13.88 -8.00 -6.87
CA PHE A 50 -14.76 -7.39 -7.87
C PHE A 50 -14.13 -6.14 -8.49
N ILE A 51 -13.59 -5.22 -7.69
CA ILE A 51 -12.93 -4.00 -8.17
C ILE A 51 -11.75 -4.34 -9.09
N VAL A 52 -10.88 -5.26 -8.66
CA VAL A 52 -9.70 -5.68 -9.42
C VAL A 52 -10.09 -6.34 -10.74
N LYS A 53 -11.05 -7.27 -10.70
CA LYS A 53 -11.56 -7.96 -11.89
C LYS A 53 -12.17 -6.96 -12.87
N THR A 54 -13.06 -6.09 -12.40
CA THR A 54 -13.76 -5.10 -13.23
C THR A 54 -12.75 -4.18 -13.90
N TYR A 55 -11.76 -3.67 -13.17
CA TYR A 55 -10.71 -2.82 -13.73
C TYR A 55 -9.90 -3.55 -14.81
N ARG A 56 -9.45 -4.77 -14.54
CA ARG A 56 -8.65 -5.55 -15.51
C ARG A 56 -9.43 -5.88 -16.77
N GLU A 57 -10.67 -6.30 -16.64
CA GLU A 57 -11.53 -6.66 -17.78
C GLU A 57 -11.94 -5.42 -18.58
N GLY A 58 -12.25 -4.31 -17.90
CA GLY A 58 -12.61 -3.06 -18.55
C GLY A 58 -11.46 -2.35 -19.25
N ASN A 59 -10.21 -2.64 -18.86
CA ASN A 59 -8.99 -2.11 -19.48
C ASN A 59 -8.29 -3.13 -20.40
N LYS A 60 -8.97 -4.23 -20.76
CA LYS A 60 -8.40 -5.25 -21.65
C LYS A 60 -8.51 -4.82 -23.11
N GLY A 61 -7.38 -4.85 -23.83
CA GLY A 61 -7.31 -4.47 -25.24
C GLY A 61 -7.34 -2.96 -25.43
N SER A 62 -8.12 -2.47 -26.40
CA SER A 62 -8.31 -1.03 -26.68
C SER A 62 -9.39 -0.38 -25.80
N LYS A 63 -9.99 -1.13 -24.87
CA LYS A 63 -10.98 -0.60 -23.93
C LYS A 63 -10.26 0.10 -22.79
N SER A 64 -10.83 1.23 -22.35
CA SER A 64 -10.38 1.95 -21.17
C SER A 64 -11.57 2.22 -20.27
N MET A 65 -11.40 1.92 -18.99
CA MET A 65 -12.37 2.18 -17.95
C MET A 65 -11.70 2.98 -16.84
N THR A 66 -12.28 4.15 -16.59
CA THR A 66 -11.79 5.07 -15.58
C THR A 66 -12.03 4.52 -14.17
N PRO A 67 -11.18 4.89 -13.19
CA PRO A 67 -11.41 4.54 -11.79
C PRO A 67 -12.80 4.94 -11.27
N LYS A 68 -13.35 6.08 -11.75
CA LYS A 68 -14.71 6.53 -11.42
C LYS A 68 -15.79 5.53 -11.87
N GLN A 69 -15.66 4.98 -13.07
CA GLN A 69 -16.60 3.98 -13.58
C GLN A 69 -16.51 2.66 -12.80
N VAL A 70 -15.30 2.25 -12.40
CA VAL A 70 -15.09 1.08 -11.53
C VAL A 70 -15.79 1.29 -10.19
N TYR A 71 -15.62 2.47 -9.60
CA TYR A 71 -16.23 2.84 -8.32
C TYR A 71 -17.76 2.79 -8.37
N LEU A 72 -18.38 3.39 -9.38
CA LEU A 72 -19.84 3.36 -9.55
C LEU A 72 -20.37 1.91 -9.64
N ARG A 73 -19.66 1.03 -10.35
CA ARG A 73 -20.00 -0.40 -10.44
C ARG A 73 -19.82 -1.13 -9.11
N ALA A 74 -18.81 -0.77 -8.33
CA ALA A 74 -18.53 -1.38 -7.03
C ALA A 74 -19.56 -0.95 -5.97
N VAL A 75 -20.00 0.31 -5.97
CA VAL A 75 -21.04 0.83 -5.06
C VAL A 75 -22.42 0.24 -5.37
N ALA A 76 -22.70 -0.05 -6.64
CA ALA A 76 -23.94 -0.71 -7.06
C ALA A 76 -24.01 -2.20 -6.69
N GLN A 77 -22.90 -2.81 -6.22
CA GLN A 77 -22.93 -4.21 -5.77
C GLN A 77 -23.68 -4.33 -4.43
N PRO A 78 -24.64 -5.26 -4.30
CA PRO A 78 -25.32 -5.48 -3.04
C PRO A 78 -24.34 -5.97 -1.97
N LYS A 79 -24.46 -5.44 -0.75
CA LYS A 79 -23.80 -6.00 0.43
C LYS A 79 -24.55 -7.28 0.78
N ASN A 80 -23.92 -8.44 0.57
CA ASN A 80 -24.45 -9.71 1.03
C ASN A 80 -24.02 -9.92 2.48
#